data_AF-A0A7W0A0H7-F1
#
_entry.id   AF-A0A7W0A0H7-F1
#
_cell.length_a   1.000
_cell.length_b   1.000
_cell.length_c   1.000
_cell.angle_alpha   90.00
_cell.angle_beta   90.00
_cell.angle_gamma   90.00
#
_symmetry.space_group_name_H-M   'P 1'
#
loop_
_entity.id
_entity.type
_entity.pdbx_description
1 polymer ?
#
loop_
_entity_poly.entity_id
_entity_poly.type
_entity_poly.pdbx_seq_one_letter_code
_entity_poly.pdbx_strand_id
1 'polypeptide(L)'
;MVIDISDQRLYQFENGMRTGDLPVSSGSGRPYRYRGRTYSAQTPRGSFRIGRKVQGWRTSALGRLYFPSYFVGGFAIHGGQLPGYPASHGCVRIPMSAAVNFYHWAVPGTSVSVQE
;
A
#
# COMPACT_ATOMS: atom_id res chain seq x y z
N MET A 1 -11.61 -2.60 1.64
CA MET A 1 -10.72 -3.11 0.57
C MET A 1 -10.00 -4.34 1.06
N VAL A 2 -9.60 -5.21 0.14
CA VAL A 2 -8.76 -6.38 0.41
C VAL A 2 -7.49 -6.25 -0.44
N ILE A 3 -6.33 -6.45 0.17
CA ILE A 3 -5.04 -6.55 -0.52
C ILE A 3 -4.61 -8.01 -0.42
N ASP A 4 -4.56 -8.66 -1.57
CA ASP A 4 -4.06 -10.02 -1.71
C ASP A 4 -2.61 -9.96 -2.18
N ILE A 5 -1.68 -10.35 -1.30
CA ILE A 5 -0.25 -10.27 -1.60
C ILE A 5 0.27 -11.50 -2.35
N SER A 6 -0.45 -12.63 -2.40
CA SER A 6 -0.05 -13.73 -3.29
C SER A 6 -0.40 -13.42 -4.74
N ASP A 7 -1.54 -12.76 -4.96
CA ASP A 7 -2.03 -12.35 -6.28
C ASP A 7 -1.52 -10.95 -6.71
N GLN A 8 -0.85 -10.22 -5.82
CA GLN A 8 -0.43 -8.83 -6.05
C GLN A 8 -1.58 -7.94 -6.56
N ARG A 9 -2.75 -8.06 -5.91
CA ARG A 9 -3.95 -7.29 -6.26
C ARG A 9 -4.58 -6.60 -5.06
N LEU A 10 -5.22 -5.46 -5.33
CA LEU A 10 -6.09 -4.76 -4.38
C LEU A 10 -7.50 -4.75 -4.93
N TYR A 11 -8.44 -5.22 -4.14
CA TYR A 11 -9.85 -5.29 -4.43
C TYR A 11 -10.63 -4.23 -3.64
N GLN A 12 -11.37 -3.40 -4.36
CA GLN A 12 -12.23 -2.36 -3.81
C GLN A 12 -13.63 -2.93 -3.61
N PHE A 13 -14.23 -2.63 -2.45
CA PHE A 13 -15.56 -3.10 -2.09
C PHE A 13 -16.39 -1.94 -1.54
N GLU A 14 -17.63 -1.85 -1.98
CA GLU A 14 -18.65 -0.94 -1.46
C GLU A 14 -19.94 -1.73 -1.22
N ASN A 15 -20.52 -1.61 -0.03
CA ASN A 15 -21.73 -2.35 0.36
C ASN A 15 -21.65 -3.86 0.08
N GLY A 16 -20.46 -4.46 0.25
CA GLY A 16 -20.20 -5.88 0.01
C GLY A 16 -19.97 -6.26 -1.46
N MET A 17 -20.19 -5.35 -2.41
CA MET A 17 -19.96 -5.59 -3.83
C MET A 17 -18.56 -5.13 -4.24
N ARG A 18 -17.87 -5.93 -5.07
CA ARG A 18 -16.58 -5.54 -5.65
C ARG A 18 -16.81 -4.47 -6.71
N THR A 19 -16.27 -3.28 -6.50
CA THR A 19 -16.43 -2.13 -7.39
C THR A 19 -15.23 -1.88 -8.30
N GLY A 20 -14.09 -2.51 -8.00
CA GLY A 20 -12.90 -2.40 -8.84
C GLY A 20 -11.72 -3.20 -8.31
N ASP A 21 -10.65 -3.20 -9.10
CA ASP A 21 -9.36 -3.76 -8.70
C ASP A 21 -8.19 -2.96 -9.26
N LEU A 22 -7.06 -3.07 -8.58
CA LEU A 22 -5.79 -2.49 -8.97
C LEU A 22 -4.69 -3.57 -8.87
N PRO A 23 -3.76 -3.64 -9.83
CA PRO A 23 -2.52 -4.35 -9.57
C PRO A 23 -1.77 -3.64 -8.44
N VAL A 24 -0.97 -4.40 -7.69
CA VAL A 24 -0.09 -3.83 -6.66
C VAL A 24 1.34 -4.36 -6.75
N SER A 25 2.24 -3.70 -6.04
CA SER A 25 3.55 -4.28 -5.69
C SER A 25 3.79 -4.09 -4.20
N SER A 26 3.73 -5.20 -3.46
CA SER A 26 3.88 -5.28 -2.01
C SER A 26 5.35 -5.46 -1.57
N GLY A 27 5.57 -5.71 -0.28
CA GLY A 27 6.89 -5.93 0.29
C GLY A 27 7.61 -7.14 -0.31
N SER A 28 8.87 -6.96 -0.69
CA SER A 28 9.69 -8.01 -1.33
C SER A 28 10.06 -9.19 -0.43
N GLY A 29 9.82 -9.10 0.88
CA GLY A 29 10.30 -10.06 1.88
C GLY A 29 11.81 -10.05 2.11
N ARG A 30 12.58 -9.32 1.31
CA ARG A 30 14.04 -9.22 1.44
C ARG A 30 14.44 -8.29 2.59
N PRO A 31 15.60 -8.55 3.23
CA PRO A 31 16.14 -7.62 4.21
C PRO A 31 16.54 -6.29 3.57
N TYR A 32 16.35 -5.19 4.29
CA TYR A 32 16.83 -3.86 3.92
C TYR A 32 17.38 -3.12 5.14
N ARG A 33 18.32 -2.19 4.91
CA ARG A 33 18.91 -1.38 5.99
C ARG A 33 18.21 -0.04 6.10
N TYR A 34 17.87 0.36 7.31
CA TYR A 34 17.29 1.65 7.64
C TYR A 34 17.79 2.12 9.01
N ARG A 35 18.34 3.35 9.08
CA ARG A 35 18.91 3.93 10.32
C ARG A 35 19.86 2.97 11.06
N GLY A 36 20.77 2.34 10.33
CA GLY A 36 21.76 1.41 10.88
C GLY A 36 21.23 0.02 11.29
N ARG A 37 19.90 -0.22 11.21
CA ARG A 37 19.26 -1.49 11.55
C ARG A 37 18.78 -2.22 10.30
N THR A 38 18.73 -3.54 10.36
CA THR A 38 18.18 -4.38 9.29
C THR A 38 16.73 -4.72 9.60
N TYR A 39 15.85 -4.56 8.62
CA TYR A 39 14.42 -4.87 8.69
C TYR A 39 14.05 -5.84 7.57
N SER A 40 12.96 -6.59 7.75
CA SER A 40 12.38 -7.41 6.69
C SER A 40 11.35 -6.60 5.91
N ALA A 41 11.42 -6.62 4.57
CA ALA A 41 10.47 -5.94 3.69
C ALA A 41 9.14 -6.69 3.57
N GLN A 42 8.51 -7.03 4.70
CA GLN A 42 7.21 -7.69 4.72
C GLN A 42 6.08 -6.66 4.82
N THR A 43 5.05 -6.82 3.98
CA THR A 43 3.80 -6.10 4.17
C THR A 43 3.03 -6.76 5.33
N PRO A 44 2.61 -6.02 6.36
CA PRO A 44 1.93 -6.60 7.51
C PRO A 44 0.56 -7.15 7.09
N ARG A 45 0.27 -8.38 7.51
CA ARG A 45 -1.00 -9.07 7.28
C ARG A 45 -2.00 -8.76 8.40
N GLY A 46 -3.29 -8.87 8.10
CA GLY A 46 -4.37 -8.67 9.06
C GLY A 46 -5.29 -7.51 8.71
N SER A 47 -6.05 -7.07 9.71
CA SER A 47 -7.12 -6.07 9.57
C SER A 47 -6.67 -4.71 10.10
N PHE A 48 -6.79 -3.70 9.26
CA PHE A 48 -6.38 -2.33 9.53
C PHE A 48 -7.43 -1.32 9.03
N ARG A 49 -7.14 -0.03 9.24
CA ARG A 49 -7.96 1.07 8.72
C ARG A 49 -7.06 2.16 8.15
N ILE A 50 -7.51 2.79 7.06
CA ILE A 50 -6.86 3.99 6.57
C ILE A 50 -6.90 5.06 7.66
N GLY A 51 -5.75 5.65 7.95
CA GLY A 51 -5.59 6.72 8.92
C GLY A 51 -5.07 7.98 8.25
N ARG A 52 -3.82 8.34 8.57
CA ARG A 52 -3.14 9.52 8.01
C ARG A 52 -3.01 9.40 6.50
N LYS A 53 -3.15 10.53 5.79
CA LYS A 53 -2.97 10.62 4.34
C LYS A 53 -2.20 11.90 4.00
N VAL A 54 -1.42 11.90 2.92
CA VAL A 54 -0.70 13.09 2.44
C VAL A 54 -1.02 13.31 0.96
N GLN A 55 -1.48 14.51 0.62
CA GLN A 55 -1.75 14.89 -0.76
C GLN A 55 -0.42 15.14 -1.50
N GLY A 56 -0.32 14.66 -2.74
CA GLY A 56 0.88 14.84 -3.57
C GLY A 56 2.08 13.99 -3.13
N TRP A 57 3.28 14.50 -3.38
CA TRP A 57 4.52 13.80 -3.09
C TRP A 57 4.91 13.93 -1.62
N ARG A 58 5.25 12.80 -1.00
CA ARG A 58 5.88 12.74 0.32
C ARG A 58 7.25 12.10 0.23
N THR A 59 8.29 12.83 0.64
CA THR A 59 9.63 12.26 0.82
C THR A 59 9.69 11.50 2.13
N SER A 60 10.16 10.25 2.07
CA SER A 60 10.47 9.43 3.24
C SER A 60 11.91 8.92 3.14
N ALA A 61 12.42 8.34 4.22
CA ALA A 61 13.79 7.85 4.24
C ALA A 61 14.05 6.66 3.31
N LEU A 62 13.01 5.98 2.81
CA LEU A 62 13.13 4.84 1.89
C LEU A 62 12.67 5.18 0.47
N GLY A 63 12.47 6.48 0.18
CA GLY A 63 12.05 6.97 -1.13
C GLY A 63 10.83 7.89 -1.07
N ARG A 64 10.36 8.28 -2.26
CA ARG A 64 9.21 9.17 -2.44
C ARG A 64 7.93 8.36 -2.61
N LEU A 65 6.87 8.82 -1.97
CA LEU A 65 5.53 8.23 -2.06
C LEU A 65 4.60 9.25 -2.73
N TYR A 66 3.84 8.81 -3.73
CA TYR A 66 2.84 9.64 -4.40
C TYR A 66 1.45 9.37 -3.83
N PHE A 67 0.82 10.38 -3.23
CA PHE A 67 -0.49 10.28 -2.58
C PHE A 67 -0.61 9.13 -1.54
N PRO A 68 0.28 9.04 -0.54
CA PRO A 68 0.25 7.94 0.41
C PRO A 68 -0.96 7.99 1.36
N SER A 69 -1.62 6.85 1.52
CA SER A 69 -2.65 6.58 2.51
C SER A 69 -2.15 5.50 3.49
N TYR A 70 -1.85 5.90 4.73
CA TYR A 70 -1.28 5.04 5.77
C TYR A 70 -2.36 4.16 6.39
N PHE A 71 -2.09 2.86 6.54
CA PHE A 71 -3.03 1.92 7.16
C PHE A 71 -2.52 1.31 8.47
N VAL A 72 -1.20 1.26 8.69
CA VAL A 72 -0.61 0.90 9.98
C VAL A 72 0.80 1.47 10.12
N GLY A 73 1.08 2.22 11.19
CA GLY A 73 2.39 2.83 11.43
C GLY A 73 2.95 3.56 10.21
N GLY A 74 4.10 3.09 9.69
CA GLY A 74 4.75 3.63 8.50
C GLY A 74 4.32 3.01 7.16
N PHE A 75 3.43 2.01 7.17
CA PHE A 75 2.99 1.29 5.98
C PHE A 75 1.82 2.02 5.31
N ALA A 76 1.95 2.27 4.02
CA ALA A 76 0.98 3.00 3.22
C ALA A 76 0.70 2.33 1.89
N ILE A 77 -0.49 2.63 1.36
CA ILE A 77 -0.85 2.42 -0.05
C ILE A 77 -0.52 3.72 -0.79
N HIS A 78 0.27 3.66 -1.84
CA HIS A 78 0.70 4.86 -2.56
C HIS A 78 1.03 4.57 -4.03
N GLY A 79 0.99 5.60 -4.88
CA GLY A 79 1.44 5.52 -6.26
C GLY A 79 2.93 5.19 -6.35
N GLY A 80 3.30 4.29 -7.25
CA GLY A 80 4.69 3.93 -7.53
C GLY A 80 4.83 3.01 -8.75
N GLN A 81 6.07 2.55 -9.00
CA GLN A 81 6.35 1.59 -10.05
C GLN A 81 5.93 0.17 -9.63
N LEU A 82 5.29 -0.55 -10.56
CA LEU A 82 4.81 -1.93 -10.38
C LEU A 82 5.57 -2.84 -11.35
N PRO A 83 6.56 -3.61 -10.87
CA PRO A 83 7.36 -4.49 -11.73
C PRO A 83 6.70 -5.86 -11.97
N GLY A 84 5.46 -6.08 -11.52
CA GLY A 84 4.75 -7.36 -11.64
C GLY A 84 5.05 -8.38 -10.53
N TYR A 85 5.86 -8.01 -9.54
CA TYR A 85 6.19 -8.85 -8.38
C TYR A 85 6.36 -7.99 -7.10
N PRO A 86 6.38 -8.60 -5.89
CA PRO A 86 6.64 -7.88 -4.64
C PRO A 86 8.03 -7.22 -4.64
N ALA A 87 8.10 -5.90 -4.60
CA ALA A 87 9.34 -5.15 -4.80
C ALA A 87 9.51 -3.92 -3.89
N SER A 88 8.63 -3.75 -2.91
CA SER A 88 8.70 -2.63 -1.98
C SER A 88 9.44 -3.00 -0.69
N HIS A 89 9.65 -2.00 0.19
CA HIS A 89 10.15 -2.18 1.56
C HIS A 89 9.01 -2.46 2.58
N GLY A 90 7.83 -2.86 2.10
CA GLY A 90 6.66 -3.22 2.91
C GLY A 90 5.39 -2.42 2.59
N CYS A 91 5.52 -1.21 2.03
CA CYS A 91 4.36 -0.45 1.52
C CYS A 91 3.69 -1.16 0.32
N VAL A 92 2.47 -0.79 0.02
CA VAL A 92 1.73 -1.33 -1.13
C VAL A 92 1.72 -0.28 -2.23
N ARG A 93 2.39 -0.56 -3.35
CA ARG A 93 2.41 0.35 -4.50
C ARG A 93 1.21 0.06 -5.40
N ILE A 94 0.50 1.10 -5.82
CA ILE A 94 -0.55 1.07 -6.86
C ILE A 94 -0.08 1.87 -8.09
N PRO A 95 -0.71 1.72 -9.27
CA PRO A 95 -0.39 2.54 -10.43
C PRO A 95 -0.43 4.03 -10.10
N MET A 96 0.58 4.78 -10.54
CA MET A 96 0.61 6.23 -10.28
C MET A 96 -0.61 6.96 -10.82
N SER A 97 -1.16 6.51 -11.96
CA SER A 97 -2.40 7.04 -12.55
C SER A 97 -3.62 6.84 -11.65
N ALA A 98 -3.66 5.78 -10.85
CA ALA A 98 -4.75 5.48 -9.94
C ALA A 98 -4.60 6.16 -8.57
N ALA A 99 -3.41 6.67 -8.23
CA ALA A 99 -3.08 7.10 -6.88
C ALA A 99 -3.94 8.27 -6.37
N VAL A 100 -4.27 9.22 -7.24
CA VAL A 100 -5.12 10.37 -6.90
C VAL A 100 -6.55 9.93 -6.60
N ASN A 101 -7.15 9.14 -7.51
CA ASN A 101 -8.51 8.63 -7.32
C ASN A 101 -8.61 7.71 -6.11
N PHE A 102 -7.64 6.81 -5.93
CA PHE A 102 -7.55 5.96 -4.75
C PHE A 102 -7.44 6.78 -3.46
N TYR A 103 -6.62 7.84 -3.47
CA TYR A 103 -6.51 8.74 -2.32
C TYR A 103 -7.85 9.35 -1.99
N HIS A 104 -8.64 9.84 -2.94
CA HIS A 104 -9.93 10.43 -2.61
C HIS A 104 -10.96 9.39 -2.15
N TRP A 105 -10.96 8.21 -2.78
CA TRP A 105 -11.85 7.11 -2.43
C TRP A 105 -11.59 6.49 -1.04
N ALA A 106 -10.32 6.23 -0.72
CA ALA A 106 -9.91 5.58 0.53
C ALA A 106 -9.88 6.59 1.70
N VAL A 107 -11.04 7.06 2.15
CA VAL A 107 -11.16 8.02 3.26
C VAL A 107 -10.64 7.43 4.60
N PRO A 108 -10.21 8.27 5.56
CA PRO A 108 -9.88 7.77 6.89
C PRO A 108 -11.03 6.94 7.49
N GLY A 109 -10.68 5.80 8.09
CA GLY A 109 -11.63 4.81 8.60
C GLY A 109 -11.93 3.66 7.64
N THR A 110 -11.67 3.79 6.33
CA THR A 110 -11.86 2.70 5.35
C THR A 110 -11.10 1.45 5.77
N SER A 111 -11.80 0.32 5.87
CA SER A 111 -11.21 -0.97 6.26
C SER A 111 -10.22 -1.48 5.20
N VAL A 112 -9.08 -1.98 5.68
CA VAL A 112 -8.03 -2.60 4.88
C VAL A 112 -7.79 -4.01 5.43
N SER A 113 -8.08 -5.05 4.65
CA SER A 113 -7.62 -6.41 4.95
C SER A 113 -6.40 -6.73 4.12
N VAL A 114 -5.34 -7.24 4.72
CA VAL A 114 -4.15 -7.73 4.01
C VAL A 114 -4.01 -9.23 4.25
N GLN A 115 -4.07 -10.00 3.16
CA GLN A 115 -4.04 -11.46 3.18
C GLN A 115 -2.98 -12.01 2.21
N GLU A 116 -2.69 -13.30 2.32
CA GLU A 116 -1.88 -14.11 1.40
C GLU A 116 -2.76 -15.16 0.75
#